data_AF-A0A2I8ETM4-F1
#
_entry.id   AF-A0A2I8ETM4-F1
#
_cell.length_a   1.000
_cell.length_b   1.000
_cell.length_c   1.000
_cell.angle_alpha   90.00
_cell.angle_beta   90.00
_cell.angle_gamma   90.00
#
_symmetry.space_group_name_H-M   'P 1'
#
loop_
_entity.id
_entity.type
_entity.pdbx_description
1 polymer ?
#
loop_
_entity_poly.entity_id
_entity_poly.type
_entity_poly.pdbx_seq_one_letter_code
_entity_poly.pdbx_strand_id
1 'polypeptide(L)'
;MTEEQKHPQQQVYIDDTGAPRFRQNAIVFHLLTHGSIRWDQILMMDFPLADREQIAQQMGYSVMGYSELHWISDESYQTAHRAAVLAIAQNKPE
;
A
#
# COMPACT_ATOMS: atom_id res chain seq x y z
N MET A 1 1.04 26.69 -1.60
CA MET A 1 0.87 25.37 -2.23
C MET A 1 2.20 24.68 -2.09
N THR A 2 2.34 23.85 -1.06
CA THR A 2 3.50 22.98 -0.90
C THR A 2 3.37 21.87 -1.94
N GLU A 3 4.39 21.66 -2.77
CA GLU A 3 4.53 20.50 -3.64
C GLU A 3 4.06 19.24 -2.89
N GLU A 4 3.11 18.50 -3.45
CA GLU A 4 2.60 17.27 -2.84
C GLU A 4 3.76 16.27 -2.81
N GLN A 5 4.42 16.15 -1.65
CA GLN A 5 5.61 15.32 -1.52
C GLN A 5 5.24 13.86 -1.71
N LYS A 6 5.60 13.29 -2.86
CA LYS A 6 5.41 11.86 -3.14
C LYS A 6 6.23 11.02 -2.17
N HIS A 7 5.58 10.05 -1.55
CA HIS A 7 6.26 9.07 -0.70
C HIS A 7 6.93 7.99 -1.54
N PRO A 8 8.08 7.45 -1.09
CA PRO A 8 8.67 6.30 -1.74
C PRO A 8 7.77 5.08 -1.58
N GLN A 9 7.49 4.41 -2.69
CA GLN A 9 6.74 3.15 -2.67
C GLN A 9 7.49 2.10 -1.86
N GLN A 10 6.76 1.37 -1.03
CA GLN A 10 7.29 0.23 -0.28
C GLN A 10 7.71 -0.92 -1.19
N GLN A 11 8.67 -1.70 -0.72
CA GLN A 11 9.05 -2.96 -1.36
C GLN A 11 7.87 -3.94 -1.36
N VAL A 12 7.69 -4.63 -2.48
CA VAL A 12 6.72 -5.72 -2.63
C VAL A 12 7.45 -7.05 -2.44
N TYR A 13 6.88 -7.95 -1.65
CA TYR A 13 7.35 -9.32 -1.45
C TYR A 13 6.27 -10.32 -1.87
N ILE A 14 6.65 -11.58 -2.08
CA ILE A 14 5.71 -12.68 -2.33
C ILE A 14 5.40 -13.36 -1.01
N ASP A 15 4.12 -13.44 -0.65
CA ASP A 15 3.69 -14.14 0.55
C ASP A 15 3.64 -15.66 0.36
N ASP A 16 3.33 -16.39 1.43
CA ASP A 16 3.28 -17.86 1.43
C ASP A 16 2.21 -18.43 0.47
N THR A 17 1.28 -17.59 0.00
CA THR A 17 0.24 -17.96 -0.98
C THR A 17 0.65 -17.66 -2.43
N GLY A 18 1.83 -17.08 -2.64
CA GLY A 18 2.31 -16.64 -3.95
C GLY A 18 1.81 -15.26 -4.37
N ALA A 19 1.14 -14.51 -3.48
CA ALA A 19 0.59 -13.21 -3.80
C ALA A 19 1.60 -12.07 -3.52
N PRO A 20 1.77 -11.11 -4.43
CA PRO A 20 2.57 -9.91 -4.19
C PRO A 20 1.88 -8.98 -3.18
N ARG A 21 2.59 -8.63 -2.11
CA ARG A 21 2.10 -7.76 -1.02
C ARG A 21 3.10 -6.69 -0.60
N PHE A 22 2.58 -5.58 -0.10
CA PHE A 22 3.36 -4.63 0.68
C PHE A 22 3.64 -5.16 2.07
N ARG A 23 4.75 -4.71 2.68
CA ARG A 23 5.10 -5.12 4.05
C ARG A 23 4.30 -4.29 5.06
N GLN A 24 3.41 -4.97 5.78
CA GLN A 24 2.63 -4.37 6.86
C GLN A 24 3.53 -3.77 7.95
N ASN A 25 3.26 -2.54 8.35
CA ASN A 25 3.84 -1.93 9.54
C ASN A 25 3.00 -2.29 10.76
N ALA A 26 3.60 -3.03 11.70
CA ALA A 26 2.89 -3.54 12.88
C ALA A 26 2.31 -2.42 13.78
N ILE A 27 2.99 -1.27 13.88
CA ILE A 27 2.53 -0.14 14.69
C ILE A 27 1.33 0.52 14.03
N VAL A 28 1.41 0.81 12.73
CA VAL A 28 0.30 1.41 11.96
C VAL A 28 -0.93 0.51 12.02
N PHE A 29 -0.75 -0.79 11.78
CA PHE A 29 -1.83 -1.76 11.87
C PHE A 29 -2.45 -1.80 13.28
N HIS A 30 -1.63 -1.81 14.33
CA HIS A 30 -2.12 -1.80 15.72
C HIS A 30 -2.94 -0.54 16.03
N LEU A 31 -2.45 0.64 15.66
CA LEU A 31 -3.16 1.90 15.87
C LEU A 31 -4.52 1.95 15.15
N LEU A 32 -4.61 1.38 13.95
CA LEU A 32 -5.86 1.36 13.19
C LEU A 32 -6.88 0.32 13.66
N THR A 33 -6.41 -0.78 14.25
CA THR A 33 -7.28 -1.88 14.70
C THR A 33 -7.66 -1.80 16.17
N HIS A 34 -6.85 -1.12 16.99
CA HIS A 34 -7.05 -1.00 18.45
C HIS A 34 -7.18 0.45 18.93
N GLY A 35 -6.93 1.43 18.05
CA GLY A 35 -7.07 2.83 18.38
C GLY A 35 -8.52 3.31 18.42
N SER A 36 -8.69 4.55 18.85
CA SER A 36 -10.00 5.21 18.92
C SER A 36 -10.52 5.72 17.57
N ILE A 37 -9.66 5.76 16.55
CA ILE A 37 -9.98 6.25 15.20
C ILE A 37 -10.06 5.06 14.25
N ARG A 38 -11.19 4.93 13.56
CA ARG A 38 -11.42 3.88 12.56
C ARG A 38 -10.97 4.30 11.17
N TRP A 39 -10.67 3.33 10.31
CA TRP A 39 -10.27 3.58 8.92
C TRP A 39 -11.29 4.43 8.14
N ASP A 40 -12.59 4.14 8.28
CA ASP A 40 -13.66 4.91 7.64
C ASP A 40 -13.71 6.38 8.08
N GLN A 41 -13.24 6.69 9.30
CA GLN A 41 -13.14 8.07 9.79
C GLN A 41 -11.94 8.80 9.18
N ILE A 42 -10.81 8.11 8.99
CA ILE A 42 -9.60 8.68 8.36
C ILE A 42 -9.88 9.03 6.90
N LEU A 43 -10.66 8.22 6.18
CA LEU A 43 -11.04 8.50 4.79
C LEU A 43 -11.84 9.81 4.64
N MET A 44 -12.54 10.25 5.68
CA MET A 44 -13.29 11.52 5.69
C MET A 44 -12.42 12.74 6.06
N MET A 45 -11.19 12.52 6.52
CA MET A 45 -10.27 13.61 6.89
C MET A 45 -9.53 14.15 5.66
N ASP A 46 -9.11 15.41 5.76
CA ASP A 46 -8.37 16.10 4.71
C ASP A 46 -6.87 15.76 4.75
N PHE A 47 -6.54 14.58 4.21
CA PHE A 47 -5.17 14.17 3.98
C PHE A 47 -4.81 14.26 2.49
N PRO A 48 -3.55 14.57 2.15
CA PRO A 48 -3.03 14.45 0.80
C PRO A 48 -3.24 13.05 0.21
N LEU A 49 -3.31 12.95 -1.12
CA LEU A 49 -3.45 11.65 -1.78
C LEU A 49 -2.24 10.78 -1.50
N ALA A 50 -1.03 11.34 -1.58
CA ALA A 50 0.21 10.62 -1.30
C ALA A 50 0.18 9.89 0.07
N ASP A 51 -0.32 10.54 1.12
CA ASP A 51 -0.44 9.95 2.45
C ASP A 51 -1.42 8.77 2.48
N ARG A 52 -2.57 8.91 1.80
CA ARG A 52 -3.57 7.83 1.68
C ARG A 52 -2.97 6.61 0.97
N GLU A 53 -2.25 6.83 -0.12
CA GLU A 53 -1.56 5.77 -0.87
C GLU A 53 -0.53 5.05 0.02
N GLN A 54 0.30 5.82 0.74
CA GLN A 54 1.34 5.26 1.60
C GLN A 54 0.77 4.43 2.75
N ILE A 55 -0.32 4.87 3.38
CA ILE A 55 -0.91 4.12 4.49
C ILE A 55 -1.53 2.81 4.04
N ALA A 56 -2.11 2.71 2.83
CA ALA A 56 -2.55 1.43 2.28
C ALA A 56 -1.38 0.45 2.08
N GLN A 57 -0.22 0.94 1.64
CA GLN A 57 0.98 0.11 1.56
C GLN A 57 1.41 -0.36 2.96
N GLN A 58 1.46 0.56 3.94
CA GLN A 58 1.80 0.25 5.34
C GLN A 58 0.79 -0.68 6.02
N MET A 59 -0.44 -0.75 5.52
CA MET A 59 -1.46 -1.72 5.96
C MET A 59 -1.26 -3.12 5.40
N GLY A 60 -0.28 -3.32 4.49
CA GLY A 60 0.06 -4.64 3.96
C GLY A 60 -0.91 -5.17 2.91
N TYR A 61 -1.58 -4.27 2.17
CA TYR A 61 -2.43 -4.67 1.06
C TYR A 61 -1.67 -5.56 0.06
N SER A 62 -2.38 -6.51 -0.54
CA SER A 62 -1.89 -7.14 -1.77
C SER A 62 -1.88 -6.10 -2.88
N VAL A 63 -1.00 -6.26 -3.87
CA VAL A 63 -0.96 -5.33 -5.01
C VAL A 63 -2.28 -5.35 -5.78
N MET A 64 -2.95 -6.51 -5.84
CA MET A 64 -4.31 -6.61 -6.38
C MET A 64 -5.32 -5.82 -5.54
N GLY A 65 -5.37 -6.04 -4.22
CA GLY A 65 -6.31 -5.31 -3.36
C GLY A 65 -6.04 -3.81 -3.31
N TYR A 66 -4.78 -3.40 -3.46
CA TYR A 66 -4.39 -1.99 -3.63
C TYR A 66 -4.98 -1.38 -4.89
N SER A 67 -5.01 -2.13 -6.00
CA SER A 67 -5.59 -1.69 -7.27
C SER A 67 -7.11 -1.48 -7.23
N GLU A 68 -7.79 -2.12 -6.29
CA GLU A 68 -9.25 -2.02 -6.11
C GLU A 68 -9.68 -0.79 -5.28
N LEU A 69 -8.72 -0.08 -4.68
CA LEU A 69 -8.99 1.12 -3.90
C LEU A 69 -9.28 2.30 -4.85
N HIS A 70 -10.53 2.76 -4.86
CA HIS A 70 -11.04 3.81 -5.76
C HIS A 70 -10.34 5.17 -5.69
N TRP A 71 -9.47 5.38 -4.69
CA TRP A 71 -8.74 6.61 -4.46
C TRP A 71 -7.24 6.49 -4.77
N ILE A 72 -6.75 5.33 -5.24
CA ILE A 72 -5.37 5.17 -5.69
C ILE A 72 -5.19 5.77 -7.08
N SER A 73 -4.10 6.50 -7.31
CA SER A 73 -3.75 6.98 -8.63
C SER A 73 -3.22 5.86 -9.54
N ASP A 74 -3.49 5.98 -10.84
CA ASP A 74 -2.95 5.05 -11.84
C ASP A 74 -1.42 4.97 -11.76
N GLU A 75 -0.73 6.10 -11.54
CA GLU A 75 0.72 6.15 -11.43
C GLU A 75 1.26 5.29 -10.28
N SER A 76 0.61 5.40 -9.11
CA SER A 76 0.94 4.63 -7.92
C SER A 76 0.69 3.14 -8.15
N TYR A 77 -0.45 2.78 -8.75
CA TYR A 77 -0.73 1.39 -9.13
C TYR A 77 0.28 0.83 -10.14
N GLN A 78 0.64 1.57 -11.19
CA GLN A 78 1.62 1.11 -12.18
C GLN A 78 3.00 0.88 -11.57
N THR A 79 3.37 1.66 -10.55
CA THR A 79 4.62 1.47 -9.83
C THR A 79 4.55 0.23 -8.93
N ALA A 80 3.41 -0.03 -8.29
CA ALA A 80 3.17 -1.23 -7.48
C ALA A 80 3.16 -2.50 -8.36
N HIS A 81 2.49 -2.43 -9.51
CA HIS A 81 2.42 -3.52 -10.48
C HIS A 81 3.80 -3.89 -11.02
N ARG A 82 4.64 -2.91 -11.39
CA ARG A 82 6.03 -3.17 -11.81
C ARG A 82 6.84 -3.86 -10.70
N ALA A 83 6.71 -3.41 -9.46
CA ALA A 83 7.37 -4.04 -8.32
C ALA A 83 6.88 -5.48 -8.09
N ALA A 84 5.57 -5.73 -8.26
CA ALA A 84 5.00 -7.07 -8.18
C ALA A 84 5.56 -8.01 -9.24
N VAL A 85 5.63 -7.57 -10.51
CA VAL A 85 6.20 -8.35 -11.62
C VAL A 85 7.65 -8.76 -11.31
N LEU A 86 8.45 -7.82 -10.80
CA LEU A 86 9.84 -8.10 -10.40
C LEU A 86 9.92 -9.08 -9.24
N ALA A 87 9.10 -8.91 -8.19
CA ALA A 87 9.06 -9.81 -7.05
C ALA A 87 8.65 -11.23 -7.45
N ILE A 88 7.70 -11.38 -8.37
CA ILE A 88 7.29 -12.69 -8.92
C ILE A 88 8.43 -13.31 -9.71
N ALA A 89 9.08 -12.55 -10.59
CA ALA A 89 10.19 -13.05 -11.40
C ALA A 89 11.37 -13.56 -10.53
N GLN A 90 11.64 -12.88 -9.41
CA GLN A 90 12.70 -13.26 -8.46
C GLN A 90 12.35 -14.45 -7.57
N ASN A 91 11.06 -14.80 -7.43
CA ASN A 91 10.58 -15.89 -6.57
C ASN A 91 10.21 -17.18 -7.34
N LYS A 92 10.46 -17.26 -8.65
CA LYS A 92 10.24 -18.50 -9.40
C LYS A 92 11.31 -19.53 -9.03
N PRO A 93 10.95 -20.74 -8.56
CA PRO A 93 11.90 -21.85 -8.47
C PRO A 93 12.36 -22.23 -9.89
N GLU A 94 13.66 -22.54 -10.03
CA GLU A 94 14.28 -23.02 -11.27
C GLU A 94 13.61 -24.29 -11.83
#